data_AF-A0A843EG08-F1
#
_entry.id   AF-A0A843EG08-F1
#
_cell.length_a   1.000
_cell.length_b   1.000
_cell.length_c   1.000
_cell.angle_alpha   90.00
_cell.angle_beta   90.00
_cell.angle_gamma   90.00
#
_symmetry.space_group_name_H-M   'P 1'
#
loop_
_entity.id
_entity.type
_entity.pdbx_description
1 polymer ?
#
loop_
_entity_poly.entity_id
_entity_poly.type
_entity_poly.pdbx_seq_one_letter_code
_entity_poly.pdbx_strand_id
1 'polypeptide(L)' 'MLADVVKFVWMVFGEDRLTTREVEYRLESLFDYHCPDDFAKTMTKLKLAGYVKGEVSIEKGGWVWWVDDECKKKDLTGVN' A
#
# COMPACT_ATOMS: atom_id res chain seq x y z
N MET A 1 1.66 6.99 -13.96
CA MET A 1 0.31 6.61 -13.48
C MET A 1 0.36 5.59 -12.36
N LEU A 2 0.87 4.35 -12.54
CA LEU A 2 0.96 3.41 -11.40
C LEU A 2 2.05 3.80 -10.37
N ALA A 3 3.18 4.34 -10.84
CA ALA A 3 4.29 4.79 -9.99
C ALA A 3 3.91 5.94 -9.06
N ASP A 4 3.04 6.85 -9.51
CA ASP A 4 2.54 7.97 -8.70
C ASP A 4 1.70 7.46 -7.52
N VAL A 5 0.80 6.52 -7.79
CA VAL A 5 -0.01 5.84 -6.75
C VAL A 5 0.89 5.12 -5.75
N VAL A 6 1.95 4.44 -6.20
CA VAL A 6 2.90 3.76 -5.31
C VAL A 6 3.60 4.75 -4.39
N LYS A 7 4.04 5.91 -4.90
CA LYS A 7 4.66 6.96 -4.08
C LYS A 7 3.69 7.54 -3.04
N PHE A 8 2.44 7.78 -3.42
CA PHE A 8 1.42 8.25 -2.49
C PHE A 8 1.13 7.21 -1.42
N VAL A 9 0.98 5.96 -1.81
CA VAL A 9 0.81 4.83 -0.90
C VAL A 9 2.00 4.72 0.06
N TRP A 10 3.24 4.83 -0.41
CA TRP A 10 4.43 4.81 0.43
C TRP A 10 4.52 6.00 1.38
N MET A 11 4.05 7.17 0.97
CA MET A 11 3.98 8.35 1.85
C MET A 11 2.93 8.17 2.94
N VAL A 12 1.81 7.50 2.63
CA VAL A 12 0.75 7.17 3.60
C VAL A 12 1.21 6.12 4.62
N PHE A 13 1.91 5.09 4.16
CA PHE A 13 2.49 4.04 5.02
C PHE A 13 3.70 4.54 5.80
N GLY A 14 4.61 5.31 5.18
CA GLY A 14 5.86 5.76 5.78
C GLY A 14 6.76 4.60 6.18
N GLU A 15 6.79 4.32 7.48
CA GLU A 15 7.44 3.16 8.13
C GLU A 15 6.46 2.38 9.03
N ASP A 16 5.18 2.80 9.06
CA ASP A 16 4.15 2.24 9.91
C ASP A 16 3.39 1.11 9.23
N ARG A 17 2.91 0.17 10.06
CA ARG A 17 2.04 -0.93 9.62
C ARG A 17 0.59 -0.49 9.73
N LEU A 18 -0.06 -0.29 8.58
CA LEU A 18 -1.44 0.19 8.52
C LEU A 18 -2.39 -0.91 8.06
N THR A 19 -3.59 -0.94 8.64
CA THR A 19 -4.65 -1.81 8.14
C THR A 19 -5.21 -1.26 6.83
N THR A 20 -5.77 -2.14 6.00
CA THR A 20 -6.51 -1.77 4.76
C THR A 20 -7.43 -0.57 5.02
N ARG A 21 -8.18 -0.63 6.11
CA ARG A 21 -9.13 0.40 6.52
C ARG A 21 -8.47 1.73 6.91
N GLU A 22 -7.32 1.71 7.58
CA GLU A 22 -6.56 2.94 7.87
C GLU A 22 -5.96 3.55 6.61
N VAL A 23 -5.49 2.72 5.68
CA VAL A 23 -4.93 3.19 4.41
C VAL A 23 -6.03 3.79 3.55
N GLU A 24 -7.20 3.16 3.47
CA GLU A 24 -8.39 3.70 2.81
C GLU A 24 -8.79 5.04 3.42
N TYR A 25 -8.86 5.13 4.74
CA TYR A 25 -9.20 6.38 5.44
C TYR A 25 -8.18 7.49 5.15
N ARG A 26 -6.88 7.20 5.18
CA ARG A 26 -5.83 8.18 4.87
C ARG A 26 -5.83 8.56 3.39
N LEU A 27 -6.07 7.61 2.48
CA LEU A 27 -6.14 7.88 1.05
C LEU A 27 -7.36 8.74 0.70
N GLU A 28 -8.51 8.46 1.30
CA GLU A 28 -9.69 9.31 1.19
C GLU A 28 -9.38 10.71 1.75
N SER A 29 -8.81 10.79 2.96
CA SER A 29 -8.54 12.08 3.60
C SER A 29 -7.47 12.92 2.89
N LEU A 30 -6.46 12.30 2.27
CA LEU A 30 -5.32 13.01 1.66
C LEU A 30 -5.48 13.24 0.16
N PHE A 31 -6.17 12.33 -0.53
CA PHE A 31 -6.27 12.32 -1.99
C PHE A 31 -7.72 12.44 -2.48
N ASP A 32 -8.70 12.57 -1.58
CA ASP A 32 -10.15 12.48 -1.88
C ASP A 32 -10.48 11.22 -2.71
N TYR A 33 -9.66 10.18 -2.54
CA TYR A 33 -9.70 8.99 -3.37
C TYR A 33 -10.57 7.95 -2.69
N HIS A 34 -11.86 7.97 -3.04
CA HIS A 34 -12.81 6.94 -2.62
C HIS A 34 -12.60 5.70 -3.49
N CYS A 35 -11.86 4.71 -2.98
CA CYS A 35 -11.60 3.48 -3.71
C CYS A 35 -12.83 2.57 -3.64
N PRO A 36 -13.46 2.20 -4.76
CA PRO A 36 -14.59 1.26 -4.75
C PRO A 36 -14.09 -0.16 -4.48
N ASP A 37 -14.42 -0.70 -3.30
CA ASP A 37 -14.46 -2.13 -2.88
C ASP A 37 -13.20 -3.03 -3.07
N ASP A 38 -12.18 -2.61 -3.82
CA ASP A 38 -11.08 -3.48 -4.27
C ASP A 38 -9.68 -2.91 -3.96
N PHE A 39 -9.55 -2.14 -2.86
CA PHE A 39 -8.24 -1.70 -2.36
C PHE A 39 -7.36 -2.91 -2.00
N ALA A 40 -7.95 -3.93 -1.34
CA ALA A 40 -7.26 -5.18 -0.99
C ALA A 40 -6.73 -5.94 -2.23
N LYS A 41 -7.45 -5.95 -3.36
CA LYS A 41 -6.96 -6.54 -4.62
C LYS A 41 -5.78 -5.77 -5.18
N THR A 42 -5.83 -4.44 -5.15
CA THR A 42 -4.73 -3.58 -5.60
C THR A 42 -3.48 -3.80 -4.75
N MET A 43 -3.65 -3.82 -3.43
CA MET A 43 -2.58 -4.14 -2.48
C MET A 43 -2.01 -5.55 -2.70
N THR A 44 -2.86 -6.53 -3.00
CA THR A 44 -2.43 -7.90 -3.33
C THR A 44 -1.58 -7.93 -4.60
N LYS A 45 -1.96 -7.18 -5.65
CA LYS A 45 -1.15 -7.04 -6.87
C LYS A 45 0.19 -6.37 -6.58
N LEU A 46 0.19 -5.30 -5.78
CA LEU A 46 1.42 -4.62 -5.37
C LEU A 46 2.34 -5.54 -4.55
N LYS A 47 1.75 -6.39 -3.69
CA LYS A 47 2.47 -7.40 -2.91
C LYS A 47 3.10 -8.45 -3.82
N LEU A 48 2.36 -8.98 -4.79
CA LEU A 48 2.89 -9.93 -5.78
C LEU A 48 4.01 -9.30 -6.63
N ALA A 49 3.89 -8.02 -6.96
CA ALA A 49 4.93 -7.28 -7.65
C ALA A 49 6.14 -6.92 -6.76
N GLY A 50 6.03 -7.07 -5.43
CA GLY A 50 7.09 -6.81 -4.45
C GLY A 50 7.24 -5.34 -4.04
N TYR A 51 6.24 -4.50 -4.31
CA TYR A 51 6.24 -3.07 -3.92
C TYR A 51 5.69 -2.83 -2.51
N VAL A 52 5.04 -3.82 -1.89
CA VAL A 52 4.49 -3.72 -0.54
C VAL A 52 4.44 -5.10 0.12
N LYS A 53 4.44 -5.15 1.44
CA LYS A 53 4.23 -6.36 2.22
C LYS A 53 2.87 -6.28 2.91
N GLY A 54 2.27 -7.44 3.14
CA GLY A 54 0.99 -7.50 3.84
C GLY A 54 0.70 -8.87 4.39
N GLU A 55 0.08 -8.87 5.56
CA GLU A 55 -0.33 -10.04 6.33
C GLU A 55 -1.78 -9.88 6.78
N VAL A 56 -2.47 -11.00 6.95
CA VAL A 56 -3.78 -10.99 7.61
C VAL A 56 -3.56 -11.02 9.12
N SER A 57 -4.04 -9.99 9.80
CA SER A 57 -3.95 -9.89 11.26
C SER A 57 -5.31 -10.19 11.85
N ILE A 58 -5.41 -11.30 12.58
CA ILE A 58 -6.63 -11.70 13.29
C ILE A 58 -6.97 -10.67 14.39
N GLU A 59 -5.98 -10.13 15.09
CA GLU A 59 -6.16 -9.12 16.15
C GLU A 59 -6.82 -7.83 15.64
N LYS A 60 -6.47 -7.40 14.42
CA LYS A 60 -7.03 -6.20 13.78
C LYS A 60 -8.25 -6.52 12.90
N GLY A 61 -8.63 -7.80 12.78
CA GLY A 61 -9.76 -8.26 11.97
C GLY A 61 -9.63 -7.95 10.47
N GLY A 62 -8.42 -7.93 9.92
CA GLY A 62 -8.23 -7.53 8.53
C GLY A 62 -6.79 -7.65 8.01
N TRP A 63 -6.56 -7.15 6.80
CA TRP A 63 -5.23 -7.09 6.21
C TRP A 63 -4.45 -5.89 6.75
N VAL A 64 -3.25 -6.15 7.23
CA VAL A 64 -2.24 -5.16 7.60
C VAL A 64 -1.17 -5.13 6.53
N TRP A 65 -0.78 -3.93 6.13
CA TRP A 65 0.14 -3.67 5.04
C TRP A 65 1.24 -2.72 5.51
N TRP A 66 2.44 -2.89 4.97
CA TRP A 66 3.59 -2.07 5.28
C TRP A 66 4.62 -2.11 4.15
N VAL A 67 5.50 -1.11 4.13
CA VAL A 67 6.53 -0.95 3.11
C VAL A 67 7.89 -0.99 3.80
N ASP A 68 8.74 -1.92 3.38
CA ASP A 68 10.14 -2.03 3.83
C ASP A 68 11.09 -1.37 2.82
N ASP A 69 12.34 -1.14 3.24
CA ASP A 69 13.40 -0.57 2.37
C ASP A 69 13.62 -1.39 1.08
N GLU A 70 13.41 -2.71 1.14
CA GLU A 70 13.44 -3.59 -0.04
C GLU A 70 12.38 -3.23 -1.08
N CYS A 71 11.18 -2.85 -0.63
CA CYS A 71 10.12 -2.39 -1.50
C CYS A 71 10.47 -1.04 -2.13
N LYS A 72 11.07 -0.13 -1.33
CA LYS A 72 11.56 1.18 -1.76
C LYS A 72 12.66 1.08 -2.83
N LYS A 73 13.56 0.10 -2.70
CA LYS A 73 14.63 -0.16 -3.68
C LYS A 73 14.14 -0.66 -5.03
N LYS A 74 12.99 -1.35 -5.08
CA LYS A 74 12.48 -1.94 -6.32
C LYS A 74 12.00 -0.91 -7.35
N ASP A 75 11.58 0.28 -6.89
CA ASP A 75 11.19 1.42 -7.75
C ASP A 75 12.38 2.02 -8.51
N LEU A 76 13.62 1.84 -8.01
CA LEU A 76 14.83 2.41 -8.62
C LEU A 76 15.53 1.51 -9.66
N THR A 77 15.08 0.26 -9.84
CA THR A 77 15.74 -0.73 -10.71
C THR A 77 14.92 -1.11 -11.96
N GLY A 78 13.76 -0.49 -12.18
CA GLY A 78 12.81 -0.85 -13.24
C GLY A 78 12.69 0.14 -14.40
N VAL A 79 13.64 1.04 -14.61
CA VAL A 79 13.73 1.86 -15.83
C VAL A 79 14.94 1.38 -16.62
N ASN A 80 14.72 0.46 -17.55
CA ASN A 80 15.61 0.27 -18.69
C ASN A 80 14.77 0.11 -19.96
#